data_AF-A0A2W4WI42-F1
#
_entry.id   AF-A0A2W4WI42-F1
#
_cell.length_a   1.000
_cell.length_b   1.000
_cell.length_c   1.000
_cell.angle_alpha   90.00
_cell.angle_beta   90.00
_cell.angle_gamma   90.00
#
_symmetry.space_group_name_H-M   'P 1'
#
loop_
_entity.id
_entity.type
_entity.pdbx_description
1 polymer ?
#
loop_
_entity_poly.entity_id
_entity_poly.type
_entity_poly.pdbx_seq_one_letter_code
_entity_poly.pdbx_strand_id
1 'polypeptide(L)'
;MGGDIKSQYSESDQHGSSQTVGRAVPLAFSAVNQLLEHKLPLIIDDFHYIDKSVQQSIVRSLKDPIFEGLSVILITVPHRAFDAIGVEKEMTGRVKQLQIPAWQITELEKIAELGFEALNVHCDSEIIKIMAEESFNSPHLMQDFCAALCKANGVREYQSSSIKLQKPGDWQIFFRNMANDTSKLAFERLAEGPRSRADRIRRTLVNGETCDIYGAVLFAIASTGPKSRLSYEDIRAGLRTVLSNEIPQAQEVTRILDQMSKIAREKIEGEPVVDWDNSSLYISDPFFAYYLRWGVILPEGE
;
A
#
# COMPACT_ATOMS: atom_id res chain seq x y z
N MET A 1 15.11 26.44 -4.01
CA MET A 1 16.23 27.18 -3.39
C MET A 1 17.41 26.23 -3.30
N GLY A 2 18.25 26.17 -4.34
CA GLY A 2 19.47 25.35 -4.33
C GLY A 2 20.66 26.25 -4.00
N GLY A 3 21.39 25.95 -2.93
CA GLY A 3 22.58 26.70 -2.54
C GLY A 3 23.83 26.05 -3.10
N ASP A 4 24.46 26.68 -4.10
CA ASP A 4 25.72 26.21 -4.66
C ASP A 4 26.87 26.34 -3.65
N ILE A 5 27.65 25.27 -3.45
CA ILE A 5 28.89 25.32 -2.68
C ILE A 5 30.04 25.55 -3.66
N LYS A 6 30.82 26.62 -3.44
CA LYS A 6 32.04 26.91 -4.22
C LYS A 6 33.21 26.13 -3.63
N SER A 7 33.78 25.18 -4.37
CA SER A 7 35.12 24.65 -4.07
C SER A 7 36.19 25.53 -4.74
N GLN A 8 37.26 25.84 -4.01
CA GLN A 8 38.42 26.56 -4.52
C GLN A 8 39.58 25.55 -4.67
N TYR A 9 40.08 25.38 -5.89
CA TYR A 9 41.35 24.71 -6.15
C TYR A 9 42.32 25.76 -6.70
N SER A 10 43.51 25.85 -6.12
CA SER A 10 44.58 26.75 -6.58
C SER A 10 45.74 25.92 -7.12
N GLU A 11 45.94 25.92 -8.44
CA GLU A 11 47.22 25.57 -9.05
C GLU A 11 48.03 26.85 -9.23
N SER A 12 49.26 26.84 -8.72
CA SER A 12 50.20 27.95 -8.87
C SER A 12 51.12 27.67 -10.06
N ASP A 13 50.83 28.30 -11.20
CA ASP A 13 51.81 28.50 -12.27
C ASP A 13 52.19 29.98 -12.37
N GLN A 14 53.49 30.22 -12.51
CA GLN A 14 54.09 31.54 -12.50
C GLN A 14 53.72 32.32 -13.78
N HIS A 15 53.27 33.56 -13.56
CA HIS A 15 53.04 34.62 -14.57
C HIS A 15 51.82 34.47 -15.50
N GLY A 16 50.67 34.96 -15.03
CA GLY A 16 49.49 35.26 -15.86
C GLY A 16 48.28 35.54 -14.96
N SER A 17 47.50 36.57 -15.25
CA SER A 17 46.36 36.99 -14.42
C SER A 17 45.43 35.83 -14.05
N SER A 18 45.31 35.52 -12.75
CA SER A 18 44.35 34.54 -12.25
C SER A 18 42.94 35.07 -12.45
N GLN A 19 42.26 34.61 -13.51
CA GLN A 19 40.81 34.66 -13.57
C GLN A 19 40.29 33.39 -12.89
N THR A 20 39.76 33.56 -11.68
CA THR A 20 39.09 32.47 -10.96
C THR A 20 37.75 32.18 -11.65
N VAL A 21 37.75 31.27 -12.62
CA VAL A 21 36.51 30.75 -13.22
C VAL A 21 35.93 29.73 -12.24
N GLY A 22 35.14 30.20 -11.28
CA GLY A 22 34.38 29.32 -10.39
C GLY A 22 33.33 28.56 -11.21
N ARG A 23 33.64 27.33 -11.62
CA ARG A 23 32.68 26.45 -12.27
C ARG A 23 31.76 25.92 -11.16
N ALA A 24 30.54 26.47 -11.06
CA ALA A 24 29.53 25.94 -10.14
C ALA A 24 29.20 24.52 -10.57
N VAL A 25 29.71 23.53 -9.84
CA VAL A 25 29.36 22.14 -10.05
C VAL A 25 27.96 21.94 -9.48
N PRO A 26 27.00 21.43 -10.27
CA PRO A 26 25.66 21.16 -9.76
C PRO A 26 25.73 20.24 -8.54
N LEU A 27 25.02 20.59 -7.46
CA LEU A 27 25.02 19.82 -6.21
C LEU A 27 24.74 18.33 -6.43
N ALA A 28 23.81 18.01 -7.34
CA ALA A 28 23.48 16.62 -7.67
C ALA A 28 24.67 15.85 -8.24
N PHE A 29 25.47 16.48 -9.11
CA PHE A 29 26.67 15.87 -9.67
C PHE A 29 27.74 15.66 -8.58
N SER A 30 27.95 16.66 -7.72
CA SER A 30 28.87 16.52 -6.58
C SER A 30 28.44 15.41 -5.62
N ALA A 31 27.14 15.30 -5.33
CA ALA A 31 26.60 14.25 -4.47
C ALA A 31 26.80 12.86 -5.08
N VAL A 32 26.51 12.69 -6.37
CA VAL A 32 26.71 11.43 -7.08
C VAL A 32 28.19 11.02 -7.11
N ASN A 33 29.10 11.96 -7.33
CA ASN A 33 30.54 11.67 -7.29
C ASN A 33 31.00 11.22 -5.90
N GLN A 34 30.47 11.82 -4.83
CA GLN A 34 30.76 11.38 -3.46
C GLN A 34 30.24 9.97 -3.20
N LEU A 35 29.06 9.62 -3.73
CA LEU A 35 28.54 8.25 -3.63
C LEU A 35 29.43 7.25 -4.37
N LEU A 36 29.94 7.62 -5.56
CA LEU A 36 30.87 6.79 -6.34
C LEU A 36 32.22 6.60 -5.62
N GLU A 37 32.84 7.70 -5.18
CA GLU A 37 34.15 7.71 -4.53
C GLU A 37 34.14 6.85 -3.25
N HIS A 38 33.07 6.96 -2.46
CA HIS A 38 32.90 6.22 -1.22
C HIS A 38 32.16 4.88 -1.38
N LYS A 39 31.76 4.51 -2.61
CA LYS A 39 30.99 3.30 -2.93
C LYS A 39 29.72 3.15 -2.08
N LEU A 40 29.05 4.27 -1.83
CA LEU A 40 27.82 4.31 -1.05
C LEU A 40 26.62 4.01 -1.95
N PRO A 41 25.75 3.05 -1.58
CA PRO A 41 24.55 2.79 -2.36
C PRO A 41 23.57 3.96 -2.26
N LEU A 42 22.96 4.33 -3.40
CA LEU A 42 21.84 5.26 -3.42
C LEU A 42 20.53 4.48 -3.26
N ILE A 43 19.80 4.74 -2.19
CA ILE A 43 18.46 4.17 -1.97
C ILE A 43 17.43 5.28 -2.18
N ILE A 44 16.48 5.03 -3.07
CA ILE A 44 15.32 5.91 -3.27
C ILE A 44 14.09 5.11 -2.87
N ASP A 45 13.57 5.43 -1.68
CA ASP A 45 12.31 4.88 -1.21
C ASP A 45 11.12 5.54 -1.92
N ASP A 46 9.98 4.87 -1.96
CA ASP A 46 8.71 5.47 -2.40
C ASP A 46 8.77 6.11 -3.81
N PHE A 47 9.59 5.52 -4.70
CA PHE A 47 9.90 6.10 -6.01
C PHE A 47 8.64 6.36 -6.87
N HIS A 48 7.59 5.58 -6.66
CA HIS A 48 6.32 5.67 -7.37
C HIS A 48 5.50 6.95 -7.11
N TYR A 49 5.81 7.70 -6.05
CA TYR A 49 5.21 9.02 -5.77
C TYR A 49 5.84 10.15 -6.60
N ILE A 50 7.03 9.93 -7.15
CA ILE A 50 7.69 10.92 -8.01
C ILE A 50 6.96 10.98 -9.36
N ASP A 51 6.73 12.17 -9.89
CA ASP A 51 6.15 12.34 -11.22
C ASP A 51 6.94 11.58 -12.30
N LYS A 52 6.24 10.95 -13.25
CA LYS A 52 6.86 10.12 -14.30
C LYS A 52 7.98 10.82 -15.06
N SER A 53 7.82 12.10 -15.40
CA SER A 53 8.85 12.88 -16.09
C SER A 53 10.12 13.06 -15.25
N VAL A 54 9.96 13.23 -13.93
CA VAL A 54 11.06 13.36 -12.98
C VAL A 54 11.71 12.00 -12.73
N GLN A 55 10.94 10.93 -12.58
CA GLN A 55 11.47 9.55 -12.51
C GLN A 55 12.39 9.24 -13.71
N GLN A 56 11.94 9.58 -14.92
CA GLN A 56 12.75 9.41 -16.15
C GLN A 56 14.04 10.22 -16.10
N SER A 57 13.98 11.47 -15.64
CA SER A 57 15.17 12.30 -15.48
C SER A 57 16.16 11.69 -14.48
N ILE A 58 15.67 11.16 -13.36
CA ILE A 58 16.50 10.51 -12.34
C ILE A 58 17.21 9.29 -12.93
N VAL A 59 16.45 8.39 -13.58
CA VAL A 59 17.00 7.17 -14.20
C VAL A 59 18.07 7.51 -15.24
N ARG A 60 17.83 8.54 -16.07
CA ARG A 60 18.79 9.03 -17.05
C ARG A 60 20.07 9.57 -16.41
N SER A 61 19.94 10.39 -15.38
CA SER A 61 21.10 10.97 -14.68
C SER A 61 21.94 9.94 -13.93
N LEU A 62 21.34 8.83 -13.50
CA LEU A 62 22.04 7.75 -12.80
C LEU A 62 22.71 6.74 -13.73
N LYS A 63 22.51 6.84 -15.05
CA LYS A 63 23.08 5.93 -16.04
C LYS A 63 24.61 5.85 -15.93
N ASP A 64 25.33 6.93 -16.20
CA ASP A 64 26.80 6.93 -16.20
C ASP A 64 27.37 6.50 -14.83
N PRO A 65 26.84 7.00 -13.69
CA PRO A 65 27.25 6.52 -12.36
C PRO A 65 27.07 5.01 -12.14
N ILE A 66 25.96 4.43 -12.59
CA ILE A 66 25.73 2.98 -12.47
C ILE A 66 26.74 2.21 -13.35
N PHE A 67 27.12 2.76 -14.50
CA PHE A 67 28.16 2.17 -15.35
C PHE A 67 29.54 2.21 -14.70
N GLU A 68 29.83 3.25 -13.91
CA GLU A 68 31.04 3.41 -13.12
C GLU A 68 31.04 2.61 -11.81
N GLY A 69 29.93 1.95 -11.46
CA GLY A 69 29.83 1.02 -10.33
C GLY A 69 28.98 1.49 -9.15
N LEU A 70 28.25 2.60 -9.29
CA LEU A 70 27.30 3.04 -8.27
C LEU A 70 26.17 2.00 -8.12
N SER A 71 25.97 1.51 -6.90
CA SER A 71 24.81 0.68 -6.57
C SER A 71 23.60 1.57 -6.31
N VAL A 72 22.49 1.29 -6.99
CA VAL A 72 21.24 2.03 -6.83
C VAL A 72 20.12 1.05 -6.51
N ILE A 73 19.35 1.34 -5.46
CA ILE A 73 18.15 0.60 -5.07
C ILE A 73 16.97 1.54 -5.21
N LEU A 74 16.02 1.18 -6.07
CA LEU A 74 14.75 1.88 -6.22
C LEU A 74 13.66 1.02 -5.60
N ILE A 75 12.98 1.55 -4.58
CA ILE A 75 11.84 0.88 -3.95
C ILE A 75 10.58 1.45 -4.57
N THR A 76 9.79 0.58 -5.18
CA THR A 76 8.59 0.96 -5.92
C THR A 76 7.58 -0.19 -5.93
N VAL A 77 6.32 0.16 -6.14
CA VAL A 77 5.22 -0.81 -6.19
C VAL A 77 5.17 -1.53 -7.54
N PRO A 78 4.76 -2.82 -7.57
CA PRO A 78 4.98 -3.72 -8.72
C PRO A 78 4.36 -3.22 -10.03
N HIS A 79 3.16 -2.61 -9.96
CA HIS A 79 2.40 -2.16 -11.13
C HIS A 79 2.97 -0.90 -11.81
N ARG A 80 4.04 -0.30 -11.26
CA ARG A 80 4.69 0.91 -11.80
C ARG A 80 6.17 0.74 -12.10
N ALA A 81 6.77 -0.41 -11.78
CA ALA A 81 8.21 -0.65 -11.90
C ALA A 81 8.75 -0.51 -13.35
N PHE A 82 7.92 -0.79 -14.35
CA PHE A 82 8.33 -0.79 -15.76
C PHE A 82 8.23 0.57 -16.45
N ASP A 83 7.43 1.51 -15.94
CA ASP A 83 7.15 2.77 -16.65
C ASP A 83 8.37 3.70 -16.74
N ALA A 84 9.23 3.70 -15.72
CA ALA A 84 10.41 4.56 -15.66
C ALA A 84 11.69 3.88 -16.18
N ILE A 85 11.85 2.58 -15.92
CA ILE A 85 13.09 1.84 -16.23
C ILE A 85 13.13 1.41 -17.70
N GLY A 86 11.97 1.14 -18.32
CA GLY A 86 11.87 0.81 -19.76
C GLY A 86 12.28 1.95 -20.71
N VAL A 87 12.55 3.14 -20.17
CA VAL A 87 12.88 4.36 -20.91
C VAL A 87 14.34 4.36 -21.39
N GLU A 88 15.23 3.63 -20.71
CA GLU A 88 16.65 3.57 -21.06
C GLU A 88 17.08 2.14 -21.45
N LYS A 89 16.98 1.85 -22.76
CA LYS A 89 17.34 0.54 -23.34
C LYS A 89 18.77 0.10 -23.02
N GLU A 90 19.69 1.04 -22.78
CA GLU A 90 21.08 0.75 -22.42
C GLU A 90 21.27 0.29 -20.96
N MET A 91 20.27 0.49 -20.10
CA MET A 91 20.25 -0.05 -18.74
C MET A 91 19.80 -1.52 -18.70
N THR A 92 19.36 -2.06 -19.84
CA THR A 92 18.95 -3.47 -19.98
C THR A 92 20.11 -4.39 -19.60
N GLY A 93 19.90 -5.22 -18.57
CA GLY A 93 20.92 -6.14 -18.04
C GLY A 93 21.71 -5.62 -16.83
N ARG A 94 21.64 -4.32 -16.51
CA ARG A 94 22.18 -3.75 -15.27
C ARG A 94 21.11 -3.49 -14.20
N VAL A 95 19.85 -3.69 -14.56
CA VAL A 95 18.73 -3.66 -13.62
C VAL A 95 18.33 -5.08 -13.29
N LYS A 96 18.30 -5.39 -11.99
CA LYS A 96 17.71 -6.62 -11.46
C LYS A 96 16.47 -6.26 -10.67
N GLN A 97 15.33 -6.83 -11.06
CA GLN A 97 14.11 -6.70 -10.28
C GLN A 97 14.13 -7.72 -9.15
N LEU A 98 13.92 -7.23 -7.93
CA LEU A 98 13.65 -8.06 -6.76
C LEU A 98 12.17 -7.85 -6.42
N GLN A 99 11.36 -8.87 -6.69
CA GLN A 99 9.96 -8.84 -6.31
C GLN A 99 9.84 -9.33 -4.87
N ILE A 100 9.26 -8.49 -4.01
CA ILE A 100 8.92 -8.87 -2.64
C ILE A 100 7.50 -9.47 -2.69
N PRO A 101 7.32 -10.75 -2.34
CA PRO A 101 5.99 -11.36 -2.27
C PRO A 101 5.22 -10.85 -1.06
N ALA A 102 3.92 -11.16 -1.01
CA ALA A 102 3.13 -10.93 0.20
C ALA A 102 3.67 -11.77 1.37
N TRP A 103 3.60 -11.20 2.58
CA TRP A 103 4.06 -11.85 3.80
C TRP A 103 3.25 -13.10 4.10
N GLN A 104 3.92 -14.21 4.41
CA GLN A 104 3.26 -15.44 4.84
C GLN A 104 2.80 -15.32 6.29
N ILE A 105 1.76 -16.08 6.66
CA ILE A 105 1.24 -16.11 8.04
C ILE A 105 2.38 -16.38 9.04
N THR A 106 3.25 -17.35 8.75
CA THR A 106 4.41 -17.67 9.61
C THR A 106 5.39 -16.51 9.77
N GLU A 107 5.53 -15.63 8.78
CA GLU A 107 6.39 -14.45 8.87
C GLU A 107 5.71 -13.35 9.69
N LEU A 108 4.38 -13.21 9.59
CA LEU A 108 3.60 -12.29 10.43
C LEU A 108 3.62 -12.72 11.91
N GLU A 109 3.54 -14.02 12.19
CA GLU A 109 3.68 -14.54 13.56
C GLU A 109 5.03 -14.13 14.18
N LYS A 110 6.12 -14.08 13.39
CA LYS A 110 7.43 -13.59 13.88
C LYS A 110 7.42 -12.14 14.34
N ILE A 111 6.57 -11.29 13.77
CA ILE A 111 6.41 -9.91 14.22
C ILE A 111 5.92 -9.88 15.68
N ALA A 112 4.92 -10.69 16.01
CA ALA A 112 4.43 -10.81 17.39
C ALA A 112 5.48 -11.42 18.30
N GLU A 113 6.10 -12.53 17.91
CA GLU A 113 7.08 -13.22 18.74
C GLU A 113 8.25 -12.30 19.13
N LEU A 114 8.87 -11.64 18.14
CA LEU A 114 9.99 -10.73 18.38
C LEU A 114 9.56 -9.48 19.15
N GLY A 115 8.38 -8.92 18.83
CA GLY A 115 7.86 -7.73 19.51
C GLY A 115 7.50 -7.99 20.97
N PHE A 116 6.87 -9.14 21.27
CA PHE A 116 6.50 -9.53 22.62
C PHE A 116 7.72 -9.91 23.46
N GLU A 117 8.70 -10.61 22.88
CA GLU A 117 9.99 -10.86 23.54
C GLU A 117 10.69 -9.56 23.91
N ALA A 118 10.75 -8.59 22.98
CA ALA A 118 11.36 -7.27 23.23
C ALA A 118 10.66 -6.47 24.34
N LEU A 119 9.37 -6.73 24.61
CA LEU A 119 8.60 -6.12 25.70
C LEU A 119 8.63 -6.94 27.00
N ASN A 120 9.26 -8.12 27.00
CA ASN A 120 9.21 -9.12 28.06
C ASN A 120 7.77 -9.54 28.41
N VAL A 121 6.94 -9.78 27.39
CA VAL A 121 5.58 -10.30 27.56
C VAL A 121 5.42 -11.63 26.84
N HIS A 122 4.54 -12.47 27.37
CA HIS A 122 4.22 -13.77 26.79
C HIS A 122 2.81 -13.75 26.22
N CYS A 123 2.63 -14.31 25.03
CA CYS A 123 1.34 -14.44 24.37
C CYS A 123 1.17 -15.87 23.86
N ASP A 124 -0.03 -16.43 24.05
CA ASP A 124 -0.33 -17.77 23.54
C ASP A 124 -0.32 -17.76 22.00
N SER A 125 0.22 -18.82 21.39
CA SER A 125 0.37 -18.92 19.93
C SER A 125 -0.95 -18.85 19.17
N GLU A 126 -2.05 -19.31 19.78
CA GLU A 126 -3.39 -19.20 19.20
C GLU A 126 -3.81 -17.73 19.00
N ILE A 127 -3.49 -16.85 19.95
CA ILE A 127 -3.79 -15.41 19.86
C ILE A 127 -2.97 -14.79 18.74
N ILE A 128 -1.69 -15.14 18.65
CA ILE A 128 -0.78 -14.66 17.59
C ILE A 128 -1.31 -15.09 16.22
N LYS A 129 -1.69 -16.35 16.08
CA LYS A 129 -2.20 -16.92 14.84
C LYS A 129 -3.49 -16.23 14.39
N ILE A 130 -4.44 -15.99 15.29
CA ILE A 130 -5.68 -15.25 14.98
C ILE A 130 -5.36 -13.87 14.43
N MET A 131 -4.45 -13.12 15.07
CA MET A 131 -4.05 -11.80 14.59
C MET A 131 -3.37 -11.88 13.21
N ALA A 132 -2.49 -12.86 12.99
CA ALA A 132 -1.81 -13.05 11.72
C ALA A 132 -2.77 -13.39 10.58
N GLU A 133 -3.75 -14.27 10.81
CA GLU A 133 -4.79 -14.64 9.84
C GLU A 133 -5.70 -13.46 9.49
N GLU A 134 -5.97 -12.56 10.44
CA GLU A 134 -6.77 -11.36 10.24
C GLU A 134 -5.98 -10.15 9.71
N SER A 135 -4.66 -10.30 9.52
CA SER A 135 -3.78 -9.22 9.07
C SER A 135 -3.75 -9.04 7.55
N PHE A 136 -4.50 -9.84 6.77
CA PHE A 136 -4.54 -9.74 5.30
C PHE A 136 -3.16 -9.68 4.64
N ASN A 137 -2.21 -10.47 5.15
CA ASN A 137 -0.80 -10.48 4.70
C ASN A 137 -0.07 -9.13 4.86
N SER A 138 -0.58 -8.23 5.70
CA SER A 138 0.01 -6.92 6.00
C SER A 138 0.81 -6.96 7.32
N PRO A 139 2.12 -6.71 7.27
CA PRO A 139 2.92 -6.59 8.49
C PRO A 139 2.46 -5.40 9.35
N HIS A 140 1.92 -4.33 8.74
CA HIS A 140 1.44 -3.16 9.46
C HIS A 140 0.19 -3.49 10.28
N LEU A 141 -0.81 -4.17 9.69
CA LEU A 141 -1.99 -4.61 10.45
C LEU A 141 -1.60 -5.54 11.60
N MET A 142 -0.66 -6.45 11.37
CA MET A 142 -0.15 -7.35 12.41
C MET A 142 0.49 -6.57 13.57
N GLN A 143 1.31 -5.56 13.27
CA GLN A 143 1.91 -4.67 14.27
C GLN A 143 0.84 -3.89 15.04
N ASP A 144 -0.17 -3.37 14.35
CA ASP A 144 -1.28 -2.66 14.97
C ASP A 144 -2.03 -3.58 15.94
N PHE A 145 -2.35 -4.82 15.55
CA PHE A 145 -3.04 -5.78 16.41
C PHE A 145 -2.21 -6.11 17.65
N CYS A 146 -0.92 -6.37 17.50
CA CYS A 146 -0.01 -6.59 18.62
C CYS A 146 0.02 -5.38 19.57
N ALA A 147 0.13 -4.16 19.02
CA ALA A 147 0.15 -2.94 19.81
C ALA A 147 -1.18 -2.71 20.54
N ALA A 148 -2.32 -2.96 19.87
CA ALA A 148 -3.65 -2.85 20.47
C ALA A 148 -3.86 -3.89 21.59
N LEU A 149 -3.42 -5.13 21.38
CA LEU A 149 -3.46 -6.18 22.40
C LEU A 149 -2.62 -5.82 23.62
N CYS A 150 -1.39 -5.31 23.42
CA CYS A 150 -0.55 -4.80 24.51
C CYS A 150 -1.25 -3.68 25.29
N LYS A 151 -1.81 -2.67 24.59
CA LYS A 151 -2.54 -1.56 25.22
C LYS A 151 -3.75 -2.04 26.02
N ALA A 152 -4.52 -2.99 25.49
CA ALA A 152 -5.67 -3.58 26.17
C ALA A 152 -5.27 -4.35 27.45
N ASN A 153 -4.05 -4.88 27.48
CA ASN A 153 -3.45 -5.55 28.63
C ASN A 153 -2.63 -4.59 29.53
N GLY A 154 -2.67 -3.28 29.28
CA GLY A 154 -1.95 -2.28 30.08
C GLY A 154 -0.44 -2.20 29.82
N VAL A 155 0.07 -2.92 28.82
CA VAL A 155 1.49 -2.93 28.44
C VAL A 155 1.76 -1.78 27.47
N ARG A 156 2.59 -0.82 27.89
CA ARG A 156 2.98 0.35 27.08
C ARG A 156 4.49 0.46 26.83
N GLU A 157 5.27 -0.28 27.59
CA GLU A 157 6.72 -0.29 27.57
C GLU A 157 7.21 -1.67 28.02
N TYR A 158 8.52 -1.85 28.04
CA TYR A 158 9.16 -3.06 28.57
C TYR A 158 8.69 -3.36 30.00
N GLN A 159 8.40 -4.63 30.28
CA GLN A 159 7.97 -5.06 31.61
C GLN A 159 9.14 -5.67 32.39
N SER A 160 9.40 -5.18 33.60
CA SER A 160 10.48 -5.73 34.45
C SER A 160 10.21 -7.16 34.91
N SER A 161 8.93 -7.51 35.03
CA SER A 161 8.45 -8.87 35.31
C SER A 161 7.62 -9.36 34.14
N SER A 162 7.84 -10.60 33.70
CA SER A 162 7.13 -11.14 32.55
C SER A 162 5.61 -11.17 32.78
N ILE A 163 4.85 -10.58 31.84
CA ILE A 163 3.38 -10.54 31.87
C ILE A 163 2.82 -11.45 30.78
N LYS A 164 1.82 -12.26 31.12
CA LYS A 164 1.06 -13.03 30.13
C LYS A 164 -0.11 -12.20 29.59
N LEU A 165 -0.06 -11.87 28.30
CA LEU A 165 -1.15 -11.20 27.59
C LEU A 165 -2.40 -12.08 27.57
N GLN A 166 -3.54 -11.47 27.85
CA GLN A 166 -4.86 -12.07 27.71
C GLN A 166 -5.47 -11.68 26.37
N LYS A 167 -6.22 -12.62 25.78
CA LYS A 167 -7.02 -12.34 24.59
C LYS A 167 -8.06 -11.23 24.86
N PRO A 168 -8.52 -10.51 23.83
CA PRO A 168 -9.67 -9.62 23.97
C PRO A 168 -10.91 -10.38 24.46
N GLY A 169 -11.81 -9.68 25.15
CA GLY A 169 -13.09 -10.25 25.56
C GLY A 169 -13.95 -10.68 24.36
N ASP A 170 -13.87 -9.93 23.27
CA ASP A 170 -14.53 -10.21 22.00
C ASP A 170 -13.62 -9.79 20.83
N TRP A 171 -13.28 -10.75 19.97
CA TRP A 171 -12.45 -10.53 18.78
C TRP A 171 -13.13 -9.65 17.74
N GLN A 172 -14.45 -9.76 17.58
CA GLN A 172 -15.19 -8.93 16.62
C GLN A 172 -15.12 -7.46 17.03
N ILE A 173 -15.33 -7.17 18.31
CA ILE A 173 -15.22 -5.80 18.83
C ILE A 173 -13.77 -5.30 18.71
N PHE A 174 -12.80 -6.15 19.03
CA PHE A 174 -11.38 -5.82 18.91
C PHE A 174 -11.02 -5.37 17.48
N PHE A 175 -11.37 -6.16 16.47
CA PHE A 175 -11.07 -5.82 15.08
C PHE A 175 -11.93 -4.66 14.54
N ARG A 176 -13.22 -4.59 14.90
CA ARG A 176 -14.09 -3.47 14.50
C ARG A 176 -13.54 -2.12 14.96
N ASN A 177 -13.03 -2.04 16.19
CA ASN A 177 -12.47 -0.82 16.75
C ASN A 177 -11.17 -0.37 16.06
N MET A 178 -10.54 -1.24 15.28
CA MET A 178 -9.29 -0.96 14.58
C MET A 178 -9.48 -0.64 13.10
N ALA A 179 -10.70 -0.76 12.58
CA ALA A 179 -11.01 -0.35 11.21
C ALA A 179 -10.82 1.17 11.06
N ASN A 180 -9.87 1.57 10.21
CA ASN A 180 -9.43 2.96 10.11
C ASN A 180 -10.41 3.88 9.32
N ASP A 181 -10.30 5.18 9.54
CA ASP A 181 -11.12 6.20 8.87
C ASP A 181 -10.75 6.41 7.40
N THR A 182 -9.51 6.13 7.00
CA THR A 182 -9.06 6.32 5.61
C THR A 182 -9.72 5.34 4.66
N SER A 183 -9.77 4.06 5.02
CA SER A 183 -10.47 3.02 4.25
C SER A 183 -11.97 3.24 4.23
N LYS A 184 -12.54 3.83 5.29
CA LYS A 184 -13.93 4.29 5.30
C LYS A 184 -14.19 5.33 4.24
N LEU A 185 -13.36 6.37 4.16
CA LEU A 185 -13.49 7.40 3.13
C LEU A 185 -13.35 6.82 1.72
N ALA A 186 -12.42 5.88 1.52
CA ALA A 186 -12.28 5.14 0.27
C ALA A 186 -13.56 4.37 -0.08
N PHE A 187 -14.13 3.65 0.88
CA PHE A 187 -15.38 2.91 0.73
C PHE A 187 -16.53 3.85 0.35
N GLU A 188 -16.70 4.96 1.07
CA GLU A 188 -17.74 5.96 0.82
C GLU A 188 -17.60 6.55 -0.59
N ARG A 189 -16.39 6.91 -1.02
CA ARG A 189 -16.13 7.41 -2.38
C ARG A 189 -16.47 6.39 -3.46
N LEU A 190 -16.17 5.11 -3.24
CA LEU A 190 -16.53 4.04 -4.16
C LEU A 190 -18.04 3.80 -4.18
N ALA A 191 -18.70 3.86 -3.03
CA ALA A 191 -20.16 3.73 -2.90
C ALA A 191 -20.91 4.89 -3.57
N GLU A 192 -20.39 6.12 -3.47
CA GLU A 192 -20.95 7.29 -4.16
C GLU A 192 -20.85 7.17 -5.69
N GLY A 193 -19.81 6.51 -6.20
CA GLY A 193 -19.58 6.35 -7.63
C GLY A 193 -19.27 7.69 -8.35
N PRO A 194 -19.32 7.73 -9.69
CA PRO A 194 -19.15 8.95 -10.46
C PRO A 194 -20.45 9.78 -10.38
N ARG A 195 -20.32 11.06 -9.95
CA ARG A 195 -21.36 12.12 -9.82
C ARG A 195 -22.81 11.62 -9.97
N SER A 196 -23.58 11.69 -8.89
CA SER A 196 -24.98 11.30 -8.79
C SER A 196 -25.84 11.82 -9.96
N ARG A 197 -26.02 10.99 -10.99
CA ARG A 197 -27.23 11.08 -11.81
C ARG A 197 -28.38 10.69 -10.86
N ALA A 198 -29.41 11.53 -10.78
CA ALA A 198 -30.47 11.45 -9.78
C ALA A 198 -31.28 10.13 -9.79
N ASP A 199 -31.14 9.27 -10.81
CA ASP A 199 -31.98 8.08 -11.01
C ASP A 199 -31.19 6.76 -11.06
N ARG A 200 -30.38 6.47 -10.05
CA ARG A 200 -29.84 5.10 -9.91
C ARG A 200 -30.92 4.18 -9.34
N ILE A 201 -31.16 3.05 -9.99
CA ILE A 201 -32.12 2.04 -9.55
C ILE A 201 -31.75 1.60 -8.12
N ARG A 202 -32.71 1.75 -7.20
CA ARG A 202 -32.62 1.27 -5.83
C ARG A 202 -32.87 -0.23 -5.79
N ARG A 203 -32.06 -0.93 -5.01
CA ARG A 203 -32.10 -2.38 -4.81
C ARG A 203 -32.32 -2.67 -3.34
N THR A 204 -33.12 -3.69 -3.05
CA THR A 204 -33.43 -4.10 -1.68
C THR A 204 -32.42 -5.14 -1.22
N LEU A 205 -31.86 -4.88 -0.05
CA LEU A 205 -30.96 -5.78 0.67
C LEU A 205 -31.78 -6.81 1.47
N VAL A 206 -31.15 -7.91 1.87
CA VAL A 206 -31.80 -8.98 2.65
C VAL A 206 -32.37 -8.52 4.00
N ASN A 207 -31.83 -7.44 4.57
CA ASN A 207 -32.31 -6.80 5.81
C ASN A 207 -33.45 -5.80 5.58
N GLY A 208 -33.95 -5.66 4.34
CA GLY A 208 -35.01 -4.72 3.96
C GLY A 208 -34.55 -3.29 3.65
N GLU A 209 -33.28 -2.94 3.90
CA GLU A 209 -32.72 -1.65 3.52
C GLU A 209 -32.53 -1.54 1.99
N THR A 210 -32.23 -0.33 1.50
CA THR A 210 -32.02 -0.12 0.06
C THR A 210 -30.71 0.58 -0.25
N CYS A 211 -30.02 0.10 -1.27
CA CYS A 211 -28.79 0.71 -1.80
C CYS A 211 -28.86 0.83 -3.33
N ASP A 212 -27.90 1.56 -3.91
CA ASP A 212 -27.71 1.53 -5.36
C ASP A 212 -26.78 0.37 -5.77
N ILE A 213 -26.43 0.28 -7.05
CA ILE A 213 -25.54 -0.79 -7.53
C ILE A 213 -24.12 -0.70 -6.96
N TYR A 214 -23.60 0.51 -6.68
CA TYR A 214 -22.24 0.66 -6.13
C TYR A 214 -22.21 0.11 -4.71
N GLY A 215 -23.20 0.48 -3.89
CA GLY A 215 -23.38 -0.11 -2.57
C GLY A 215 -23.56 -1.62 -2.62
N ALA A 216 -24.42 -2.13 -3.50
CA ALA A 216 -24.66 -3.57 -3.63
C ALA A 216 -23.39 -4.36 -4.00
N VAL A 217 -22.59 -3.84 -4.94
CA VAL A 217 -21.33 -4.48 -5.33
C VAL A 217 -20.31 -4.44 -4.19
N LEU A 218 -20.21 -3.33 -3.44
CA LEU A 218 -19.31 -3.24 -2.28
C LEU A 218 -19.73 -4.18 -1.15
N PHE A 219 -21.02 -4.26 -0.82
CA PHE A 219 -21.53 -5.23 0.15
C PHE A 219 -21.30 -6.67 -0.30
N ALA A 220 -21.49 -6.95 -1.60
CA ALA A 220 -21.17 -8.25 -2.16
C ALA A 220 -19.69 -8.60 -1.98
N ILE A 221 -18.77 -7.69 -2.30
CA ILE A 221 -17.32 -7.89 -2.09
C ILE A 221 -17.03 -8.14 -0.60
N ALA A 222 -17.55 -7.31 0.29
CA ALA A 222 -17.37 -7.44 1.75
C ALA A 222 -17.87 -8.79 2.28
N SER A 223 -19.00 -9.29 1.76
CA SER A 223 -19.60 -10.57 2.17
C SER A 223 -18.74 -11.80 1.84
N THR A 224 -17.72 -11.67 0.98
CA THR A 224 -16.84 -12.79 0.59
C THR A 224 -15.70 -13.08 1.57
N GLY A 225 -15.61 -12.34 2.68
CA GLY A 225 -14.48 -12.43 3.61
C GLY A 225 -13.22 -11.79 3.00
N PRO A 226 -13.37 -10.58 2.45
CA PRO A 226 -12.63 -9.96 1.33
C PRO A 226 -11.35 -10.69 0.89
N LYS A 227 -11.44 -11.36 -0.28
CA LYS A 227 -10.28 -11.98 -0.92
C LYS A 227 -9.42 -10.91 -1.61
N SER A 228 -8.10 -11.08 -1.61
CA SER A 228 -7.19 -10.21 -2.39
C SER A 228 -7.47 -10.24 -3.90
N ARG A 229 -8.09 -11.33 -4.38
CA ARG A 229 -8.56 -11.49 -5.76
C ARG A 229 -9.96 -12.11 -5.77
N LEU A 230 -10.89 -11.47 -6.47
CA LEU A 230 -12.24 -11.98 -6.71
C LEU A 230 -12.48 -12.17 -8.19
N SER A 231 -13.02 -13.34 -8.55
CA SER A 231 -13.61 -13.54 -9.87
C SER A 231 -14.99 -12.89 -9.96
N TYR A 232 -15.51 -12.73 -11.18
CA TYR A 232 -16.91 -12.32 -11.36
C TYR A 232 -17.89 -13.26 -10.65
N GLU A 233 -17.64 -14.57 -10.61
CA GLU A 233 -18.55 -15.51 -9.92
C GLU A 233 -18.51 -15.33 -8.40
N ASP A 234 -17.35 -15.00 -7.80
CA ASP A 234 -17.28 -14.65 -6.38
C ASP A 234 -18.16 -13.43 -6.07
N ILE A 235 -18.06 -12.39 -6.89
CA ILE A 235 -18.86 -11.16 -6.74
C ILE A 235 -20.35 -11.47 -6.94
N ARG A 236 -20.69 -12.30 -7.93
CA ARG A 236 -22.07 -12.72 -8.19
C ARG A 236 -22.63 -13.55 -7.03
N ALA A 237 -21.84 -14.43 -6.44
CA ALA A 237 -22.21 -15.17 -5.25
C ALA A 237 -22.45 -14.22 -4.07
N GLY A 238 -21.57 -13.24 -3.85
CA GLY A 238 -21.77 -12.20 -2.84
C GLY A 238 -23.06 -11.40 -3.06
N LEU A 239 -23.37 -11.01 -4.30
CA LEU A 239 -24.62 -10.32 -4.64
C LEU A 239 -25.87 -11.14 -4.28
N ARG A 240 -25.83 -12.46 -4.42
CA ARG A 240 -26.92 -13.36 -4.00
C ARG A 240 -27.11 -13.38 -2.49
N THR A 241 -26.03 -13.22 -1.73
CA THR A 241 -26.07 -13.20 -0.27
C THR A 241 -26.66 -11.88 0.25
N VAL A 242 -26.37 -10.76 -0.41
CA VAL A 242 -26.72 -9.42 0.10
C VAL A 242 -28.04 -8.86 -0.44
N LEU A 243 -28.50 -9.29 -1.63
CA LEU A 243 -29.71 -8.78 -2.27
C LEU A 243 -30.91 -9.72 -2.03
N SER A 244 -32.08 -9.14 -1.73
CA SER A 244 -33.35 -9.88 -1.63
C SER A 244 -34.03 -10.09 -2.99
N ASN A 245 -33.70 -9.24 -3.97
CA ASN A 245 -34.40 -9.12 -5.25
C ASN A 245 -33.49 -9.50 -6.43
N GLU A 246 -33.82 -9.03 -7.64
CA GLU A 246 -33.09 -9.30 -8.87
C GLU A 246 -31.59 -8.98 -8.79
N ILE A 247 -30.79 -9.96 -9.20
CA ILE A 247 -29.33 -9.82 -9.31
C ILE A 247 -29.02 -8.98 -10.55
N PRO A 248 -28.16 -7.95 -10.45
CA PRO A 248 -27.70 -7.17 -11.60
C PRO A 248 -27.14 -8.04 -12.73
N GLN A 249 -27.34 -7.59 -13.96
CA GLN A 249 -26.75 -8.25 -15.12
C GLN A 249 -25.22 -8.13 -15.11
N ALA A 250 -24.53 -9.13 -15.69
CA ALA A 250 -23.07 -9.19 -15.69
C ALA A 250 -22.41 -7.92 -16.25
N GLN A 251 -22.91 -7.42 -17.37
CA GLN A 251 -22.42 -6.19 -18.00
C GLN A 251 -22.59 -4.96 -17.11
N GLU A 252 -23.65 -4.92 -16.29
CA GLU A 252 -23.87 -3.85 -15.33
C GLU A 252 -22.79 -3.90 -14.24
N VAL A 253 -22.53 -5.08 -13.67
CA VAL A 253 -21.50 -5.28 -12.63
C VAL A 253 -20.11 -4.96 -13.17
N THR A 254 -19.72 -5.48 -14.33
CA THR A 254 -18.41 -5.20 -14.94
C THR A 254 -18.19 -3.69 -15.14
N ARG A 255 -19.19 -2.98 -15.65
CA ARG A 255 -19.11 -1.51 -15.81
C ARG A 255 -18.92 -0.79 -14.47
N ILE A 256 -19.51 -1.29 -13.39
CA ILE A 256 -19.35 -0.72 -12.05
C ILE A 256 -17.95 -0.97 -11.53
N LEU A 257 -17.39 -2.18 -11.71
CA LEU A 257 -16.02 -2.49 -11.35
C LEU A 257 -15.03 -1.59 -12.11
N ASP A 258 -15.24 -1.37 -13.41
CA ASP A 258 -14.44 -0.40 -14.20
C ASP A 258 -14.47 1.02 -13.62
N GLN A 259 -15.67 1.50 -13.24
CA GLN A 259 -15.81 2.83 -12.67
C GLN A 259 -15.21 2.92 -11.27
N MET A 260 -15.33 1.88 -10.44
CA MET A 260 -14.70 1.80 -9.12
C MET A 260 -13.18 1.87 -9.25
N SER A 261 -12.57 1.08 -10.15
CA SER A 261 -11.12 1.13 -10.40
C SER A 261 -10.66 2.47 -10.96
N LYS A 262 -11.52 3.18 -11.72
CA LYS A 262 -11.24 4.55 -12.15
C LYS A 262 -11.27 5.55 -10.97
N ILE A 263 -12.29 5.47 -10.12
CA ILE A 263 -12.41 6.31 -8.92
C ILE A 263 -11.25 6.06 -7.96
N ALA A 264 -10.88 4.80 -7.74
CA ALA A 264 -9.75 4.43 -6.90
C ALA A 264 -8.43 5.05 -7.41
N ARG A 265 -8.23 5.13 -8.72
CA ARG A 265 -7.04 5.74 -9.32
C ARG A 265 -7.05 7.27 -9.35
N GLU A 266 -8.21 7.88 -9.59
CA GLU A 266 -8.30 9.33 -9.85
C GLU A 266 -8.67 10.16 -8.62
N LYS A 267 -9.37 9.56 -7.66
CA LYS A 267 -9.99 10.29 -6.54
C LYS A 267 -9.57 9.81 -5.17
N ILE A 268 -8.78 8.74 -5.06
CA ILE A 268 -8.24 8.28 -3.78
C ILE A 268 -6.74 8.56 -3.83
N GLU A 269 -6.21 9.21 -2.79
CA GLU A 269 -4.79 9.51 -2.71
C GLU A 269 -4.01 8.23 -2.42
N GLY A 270 -2.83 8.10 -3.05
CA GLY A 270 -1.98 6.92 -2.90
C GLY A 270 -2.27 5.82 -3.92
N GLU A 271 -2.11 4.56 -3.49
CA GLU A 271 -2.38 3.40 -4.32
C GLU A 271 -3.88 3.15 -4.47
N PRO A 272 -4.36 2.72 -5.65
CA PRO A 272 -5.77 2.40 -5.82
C PRO A 272 -6.14 1.21 -4.93
N VAL A 273 -7.13 1.41 -4.05
CA VAL A 273 -7.60 0.36 -3.13
C VAL A 273 -8.19 -0.87 -3.83
N VAL A 274 -8.70 -0.68 -5.06
CA VAL A 274 -9.22 -1.74 -5.93
C VAL A 274 -8.78 -1.52 -7.37
N ASP A 275 -8.54 -2.62 -8.10
CA ASP A 275 -8.26 -2.60 -9.53
C ASP A 275 -8.97 -3.76 -10.25
N TRP A 276 -9.49 -3.49 -11.45
CA TRP A 276 -10.27 -4.46 -12.24
C TRP A 276 -9.59 -4.62 -13.60
N ASP A 277 -9.14 -5.84 -13.89
CA ASP A 277 -8.34 -6.13 -15.10
C ASP A 277 -9.16 -6.69 -16.27
N ASN A 278 -10.50 -6.57 -16.22
CA ASN A 278 -11.48 -7.23 -17.10
C ASN A 278 -11.75 -8.71 -16.82
N SER A 279 -11.05 -9.33 -15.87
CA SER A 279 -11.25 -10.73 -15.48
C SER A 279 -11.53 -10.89 -13.98
N SER A 280 -10.77 -10.18 -13.16
CA SER A 280 -10.72 -10.32 -11.70
C SER A 280 -10.61 -8.94 -11.06
N LEU A 281 -11.27 -8.79 -9.92
CA LEU A 281 -11.12 -7.64 -9.05
C LEU A 281 -9.98 -7.94 -8.08
N TYR A 282 -9.00 -7.05 -8.02
CA TYR A 282 -7.93 -7.10 -7.06
C TYR A 282 -8.19 -6.07 -5.97
N ILE A 283 -8.10 -6.49 -4.71
CA ILE A 283 -8.06 -5.59 -3.57
C ILE A 283 -6.59 -5.40 -3.23
N SER A 284 -6.03 -4.28 -3.68
CA SER A 284 -4.59 -4.02 -3.60
C SER A 284 -4.16 -3.48 -2.23
N ASP A 285 -5.08 -2.79 -1.53
CA ASP A 285 -4.80 -2.24 -0.21
C ASP A 285 -5.30 -3.20 0.89
N PRO A 286 -4.40 -3.76 1.73
CA PRO A 286 -4.79 -4.63 2.83
C PRO A 286 -5.64 -3.91 3.89
N PHE A 287 -5.48 -2.59 4.07
CA PHE A 287 -6.33 -1.82 4.98
C PHE A 287 -7.74 -1.66 4.44
N PHE A 288 -7.90 -1.59 3.12
CA PHE A 288 -9.22 -1.60 2.50
C PHE A 288 -9.88 -2.98 2.61
N ALA A 289 -9.13 -4.06 2.39
CA ALA A 289 -9.61 -5.43 2.63
C ALA A 289 -10.05 -5.62 4.10
N TYR A 290 -9.23 -5.14 5.03
CA TYR A 290 -9.55 -5.15 6.45
C TYR A 290 -10.83 -4.38 6.78
N TYR A 291 -10.97 -3.17 6.23
CA TYR A 291 -12.17 -2.36 6.40
C TYR A 291 -13.42 -3.03 5.81
N LEU A 292 -13.31 -3.67 4.64
CA LEU A 292 -14.42 -4.43 4.05
C LEU A 292 -14.88 -5.58 4.97
N ARG A 293 -13.97 -6.20 5.72
CA ARG A 293 -14.31 -7.29 6.65
C ARG A 293 -14.89 -6.80 7.97
N TRP A 294 -14.28 -5.78 8.56
CA TRP A 294 -14.54 -5.39 9.94
C TRP A 294 -15.23 -4.03 10.07
N GLY A 295 -14.99 -3.10 9.14
CA GLY A 295 -15.62 -1.77 9.13
C GLY A 295 -17.00 -1.71 8.48
N VAL A 296 -17.31 -2.65 7.58
CA VAL A 296 -18.60 -2.73 6.90
C VAL A 296 -19.60 -3.51 7.74
N ILE A 297 -20.75 -2.91 8.02
CA ILE A 297 -21.91 -3.61 8.58
C ILE A 297 -22.64 -4.26 7.42
N LEU A 298 -22.53 -5.59 7.31
CA LEU A 298 -23.23 -6.33 6.28
C LEU A 298 -24.73 -6.38 6.55
N PRO A 299 -25.57 -6.36 5.50
CA PRO A 299 -26.99 -6.63 5.66
C PRO A 299 -27.16 -8.10 6.04
N GLU A 300 -27.50 -8.37 7.29
CA GLU A 300 -27.88 -9.71 7.76
C GLU A 300 -29.41 -9.83 7.69
N GLY A 301 -29.89 -10.89 7.02
CA GLY A 301 -31.31 -11.26 7.08
C GLY A 301 -31.65 -11.90 8.42
N GLU A 302 -32.94 -11.94 8.77
CA GLU A 302 -33.43 -12.77 9.89
C GLU A 302 -33.10 -14.26 9.70
#